data_AF-A0AA39JRT5-F1
#
_entry.id   AF-A0AA39JRT5-F1
#
_cell.length_a   1.000
_cell.length_b   1.000
_cell.length_c   1.000
_cell.angle_alpha   90.00
_cell.angle_beta   90.00
_cell.angle_gamma   90.00
#
_symmetry.space_group_name_H-M   'P 1'
#
loop_
_entity.id
_entity.type
_entity.pdbx_description
1 polymer ?
#
loop_
_entity_poly.entity_id
_entity_poly.type
_entity_poly.pdbx_seq_one_letter_code
_entity_poly.pdbx_strand_id
1 'polypeptide(L)'
;MVNWKDATIIAEQYLGVAKVTHFCAGVFLWEFLSTMDYEFTIYTRKRPFRWTLIIYLLTRYATLGAMLCYLIGFNDRIEFDCKAWLETTYAHHETAWDLASRTCIAKNTAENALNCITTFVTDFVLLLSMLSGILRTKNDQSLWRLLYRQGVVWTALATVAEVPELVRYFSSAALLVDTKLPWKIFLNLNLNDPMNLMFQPVAMTILNIAATRLYRDLALSASPNSMP
;
A
#
# COMPACT_ATOMS: atom_id res chain seq x y z
N MET A 1 17.92 24.49 -15.38
CA MET A 1 17.27 23.18 -15.13
C MET A 1 17.44 22.86 -13.66
N VAL A 2 16.40 22.43 -12.97
CA VAL A 2 16.46 22.09 -11.53
C VAL A 2 17.32 20.83 -11.34
N ASN A 3 18.26 20.85 -10.39
CA ASN A 3 19.08 19.69 -10.08
C ASN A 3 18.34 18.78 -9.07
N TRP A 4 17.67 17.75 -9.56
CA TRP A 4 16.89 16.79 -8.75
C TRP A 4 17.72 15.94 -7.78
N LYS A 5 19.05 16.01 -7.85
CA LYS A 5 19.97 15.32 -6.94
C LYS A 5 20.57 16.25 -5.87
N ASP A 6 20.17 17.51 -5.84
CA ASP A 6 20.63 18.45 -4.81
C ASP A 6 20.01 18.11 -3.45
N ALA A 7 20.84 18.04 -2.40
CA ALA A 7 20.46 17.60 -1.06
C ALA A 7 19.30 18.41 -0.48
N THR A 8 19.24 19.71 -0.76
CA THR A 8 18.17 20.60 -0.29
C THR A 8 16.81 20.21 -0.88
N ILE A 9 16.77 19.90 -2.19
CA ILE A 9 15.55 19.47 -2.88
C ILE A 9 15.12 18.09 -2.39
N ILE A 10 16.06 17.18 -2.13
CA ILE A 10 15.77 15.86 -1.55
C ILE A 10 15.05 16.02 -0.20
N ALA A 11 15.61 16.85 0.69
CA ALA A 11 15.04 17.14 2.01
C ALA A 11 13.62 17.71 1.92
N GLU A 12 13.38 18.69 1.04
CA GLU A 12 12.04 19.24 0.81
C GLU A 12 11.05 18.19 0.29
N GLN A 13 11.49 17.27 -0.57
CA GLN A 13 10.65 16.19 -1.09
C GLN A 13 10.25 15.19 0.01
N TYR A 14 11.15 14.86 0.95
CA TYR A 14 10.80 14.01 2.10
C TYR A 14 9.76 14.63 3.01
N LEU A 15 9.73 15.96 3.16
CA LEU A 15 8.63 16.64 3.85
C LEU A 15 7.29 16.45 3.10
N GLY A 16 7.33 16.42 1.77
CA GLY A 16 6.18 16.05 0.94
C GLY A 16 5.70 14.63 1.21
N VAL A 17 6.62 13.65 1.23
CA VAL A 17 6.32 12.25 1.57
C VAL A 17 5.70 12.16 2.96
N ALA A 18 6.29 12.83 3.96
CA ALA A 18 5.75 12.84 5.32
C ALA A 18 4.30 13.36 5.35
N LYS A 19 4.00 14.47 4.66
CA LYS A 19 2.63 15.02 4.58
C LYS A 19 1.64 14.05 3.93
N VAL A 20 2.02 13.41 2.84
CA VAL A 20 1.18 12.39 2.18
C VAL A 20 0.94 11.20 3.12
N THR A 21 1.99 10.70 3.76
CA THR A 21 1.89 9.60 4.73
C THR A 21 0.97 9.94 5.89
N HIS A 22 1.06 11.16 6.45
CA HIS A 22 0.16 11.61 7.52
C HIS A 22 -1.31 11.68 7.06
N PHE A 23 -1.55 12.17 5.85
CA PHE A 23 -2.89 12.19 5.27
C PHE A 23 -3.45 10.77 5.09
N CYS A 24 -2.67 9.87 4.50
CA CYS A 24 -3.03 8.46 4.34
C CYS A 24 -3.27 7.77 5.69
N ALA A 25 -2.44 8.04 6.69
CA ALA A 25 -2.61 7.51 8.05
C ALA A 25 -3.92 7.99 8.68
N GLY A 26 -4.30 9.25 8.50
CA GLY A 26 -5.59 9.78 8.94
C GLY A 26 -6.78 9.09 8.27
N VAL A 27 -6.72 8.90 6.94
CA VAL A 27 -7.76 8.19 6.18
C VAL A 27 -7.87 6.73 6.63
N PHE A 28 -6.72 6.05 6.81
CA PHE A 28 -6.66 4.70 7.31
C PHE A 28 -7.25 4.60 8.72
N LEU A 29 -6.87 5.51 9.63
CA LEU A 29 -7.35 5.53 11.01
C LEU A 29 -8.86 5.76 11.06
N TRP A 30 -9.38 6.66 10.21
CA TRP A 30 -10.81 6.85 10.05
C TRP A 30 -11.52 5.55 9.66
N GLU A 31 -11.03 4.84 8.64
CA GLU A 31 -11.59 3.55 8.25
C GLU A 31 -11.41 2.46 9.31
N PHE A 32 -10.30 2.47 10.03
CA PHE A 32 -10.07 1.54 11.13
C PHE A 32 -11.09 1.75 12.26
N LEU A 33 -11.36 2.99 12.64
CA LEU A 33 -12.32 3.27 13.70
C LEU A 33 -13.77 3.02 13.25
N SER A 34 -14.13 3.41 12.03
CA SER A 34 -15.49 3.25 11.50
C SER A 34 -15.90 1.78 11.31
N THR A 35 -14.93 0.89 11.14
CA THR A 35 -15.18 -0.55 10.91
C THR A 35 -14.92 -1.42 12.15
N MET A 36 -14.61 -0.82 13.30
CA MET A 36 -14.33 -1.54 14.55
C MET A 36 -15.56 -2.25 15.11
N ASP A 37 -16.77 -1.75 14.84
CA ASP A 37 -18.04 -2.37 15.27
C ASP A 37 -18.16 -3.84 14.83
N TYR A 38 -17.66 -4.15 13.62
CA TYR A 38 -17.70 -5.52 13.09
C TYR A 38 -16.88 -6.48 13.97
N GLU A 39 -15.68 -6.09 14.36
CA GLU A 39 -14.79 -6.90 15.22
C GLU A 39 -15.35 -7.03 16.63
N PHE A 40 -15.90 -5.95 17.16
CA PHE A 40 -16.53 -5.96 18.48
C PHE A 40 -17.73 -6.92 18.52
N THR A 41 -18.50 -7.05 17.44
CA THR A 41 -19.59 -8.05 17.36
C THR A 41 -19.10 -9.50 17.40
N ILE A 42 -17.88 -9.76 16.91
CA ILE A 42 -17.26 -11.08 16.97
C ILE A 42 -16.70 -11.36 18.37
N TYR A 43 -16.04 -10.37 18.97
CA TYR A 43 -15.53 -10.47 20.33
C TYR A 43 -16.65 -10.72 21.34
N THR A 44 -17.80 -10.05 21.17
CA THR A 44 -19.02 -10.27 21.95
C THR A 44 -19.78 -11.56 21.58
N ARG A 45 -19.17 -12.46 20.80
CA ARG A 45 -19.71 -13.77 20.36
C ARG A 45 -21.07 -13.71 19.65
N LYS A 46 -21.43 -12.57 19.05
CA LYS A 46 -22.65 -12.45 18.24
C LYS A 46 -22.52 -13.13 16.87
N ARG A 47 -21.31 -13.50 16.45
CA ARG A 47 -21.00 -14.17 15.18
C ARG A 47 -20.01 -15.33 15.38
N PRO A 48 -20.08 -16.41 14.58
CA PRO A 48 -19.15 -17.54 14.70
C PRO A 48 -17.74 -17.17 14.24
N PHE A 49 -16.74 -17.70 14.94
CA PHE A 49 -15.33 -17.53 14.59
C PHE A 49 -14.99 -18.32 13.30
N ARG A 50 -14.26 -17.70 12.38
CA ARG A 50 -13.74 -18.33 11.15
C ARG A 50 -12.21 -18.15 11.10
N TRP A 51 -11.46 -19.15 10.66
CA TRP A 51 -9.99 -19.06 10.58
C TRP A 51 -9.49 -17.90 9.71
N THR A 52 -10.22 -17.54 8.66
CA THR A 52 -9.89 -16.38 7.79
C THR A 52 -9.95 -15.05 8.53
N LEU A 53 -10.61 -14.98 9.70
CA LEU A 53 -10.64 -13.81 10.55
C LEU A 53 -9.27 -13.50 11.15
N ILE A 54 -8.47 -14.54 11.46
CA ILE A 54 -7.12 -14.33 12.01
C ILE A 54 -6.25 -13.58 11.01
N ILE A 55 -6.30 -13.99 9.74
CA ILE A 55 -5.56 -13.33 8.65
C ILE A 55 -6.03 -11.88 8.51
N TYR A 56 -7.34 -11.67 8.49
CA TYR A 56 -7.94 -10.32 8.44
C TYR A 56 -7.47 -9.43 9.60
N LEU A 57 -7.54 -9.92 10.84
CA LEU A 57 -7.09 -9.16 12.02
C LEU A 57 -5.58 -8.89 11.94
N LEU A 58 -4.77 -9.90 11.62
CA LEU A 58 -3.32 -9.76 11.52
C LEU A 58 -2.93 -8.68 10.51
N THR A 59 -3.48 -8.71 9.29
CA THR A 59 -3.20 -7.69 8.28
C THR A 59 -3.64 -6.30 8.74
N ARG A 60 -4.80 -6.19 9.39
CA ARG A 60 -5.35 -4.91 9.86
C ARG A 60 -4.54 -4.30 11.01
N TYR A 61 -4.14 -5.10 12.00
CA TYR A 61 -3.32 -4.62 13.12
C TYR A 61 -1.86 -4.40 12.70
N ALA A 62 -1.33 -5.19 11.77
CA ALA A 62 0.00 -4.98 11.22
C ALA A 62 0.09 -3.67 10.42
N THR A 63 -0.91 -3.36 9.59
CA THR A 63 -0.96 -2.10 8.84
C THR A 63 -1.15 -0.89 9.76
N LEU A 64 -1.93 -1.02 10.84
CA LEU A 64 -2.03 0.00 11.88
C LEU A 64 -0.68 0.23 12.57
N GLY A 65 0.02 -0.85 12.95
CA GLY A 65 1.37 -0.80 13.51
C GLY A 65 2.35 -0.09 12.58
N ALA A 66 2.36 -0.45 11.29
CA ALA A 66 3.20 0.20 10.28
C ALA A 66 2.90 1.70 10.15
N MET A 67 1.63 2.10 10.11
CA MET A 67 1.23 3.52 10.06
C MET A 67 1.64 4.29 11.31
N LEU A 68 1.53 3.69 12.50
CA LEU A 68 2.02 4.31 13.73
C LEU A 68 3.56 4.46 13.70
N CYS A 69 4.28 3.44 13.23
CA CYS A 69 5.73 3.52 13.04
C CYS A 69 6.09 4.67 12.10
N TYR A 70 5.36 4.87 11.00
CA TYR A 70 5.56 6.01 10.11
C TYR A 70 5.36 7.36 10.80
N LEU A 71 4.25 7.52 11.52
CA LEU A 71 3.94 8.77 12.23
C LEU A 71 5.00 9.12 13.28
N ILE A 72 5.52 8.11 13.98
CA ILE A 72 6.57 8.30 15.00
C ILE A 72 7.90 8.65 14.33
N GLY A 73 8.27 7.96 13.25
CA GLY A 73 9.56 8.15 12.59
C GLY A 73 9.73 9.49 11.88
N PHE A 74 8.63 10.10 11.42
CA PHE A 74 8.64 11.45 10.85
C PHE A 74 8.45 12.57 11.89
N ASN A 75 8.44 12.27 13.20
CA ASN A 75 8.26 13.26 14.26
C ASN A 75 9.58 13.58 14.97
N ASP A 76 10.12 14.79 14.70
CA ASP A 76 11.44 15.30 15.10
C ASP A 76 11.71 15.42 16.61
N ARG A 77 10.81 14.98 17.50
CA ARG A 77 10.89 15.31 18.93
C ARG A 77 11.66 14.31 19.79
N ILE A 78 12.13 13.20 19.24
CA ILE A 78 12.77 12.13 20.01
C ILE A 78 14.01 11.65 19.25
N GLU A 79 15.15 11.51 19.93
CA GLU A 79 16.34 10.87 19.38
C GLU A 79 16.03 9.38 19.16
N PHE A 80 15.89 8.97 17.89
CA PHE A 80 15.63 7.59 17.51
C PHE A 80 16.76 7.04 16.65
N ASP A 81 17.08 5.76 16.85
CA ASP A 81 18.01 5.03 15.98
C ASP A 81 17.39 4.87 14.59
N CYS A 82 17.82 5.75 13.68
CA CYS A 82 17.31 5.83 12.31
C CYS A 82 17.36 4.50 11.56
N LYS A 83 18.45 3.76 11.79
CA LYS A 83 18.68 2.44 11.21
C LYS A 83 17.65 1.42 11.71
N ALA A 84 17.41 1.36 13.03
CA ALA A 84 16.47 0.43 13.62
C ALA A 84 15.03 0.69 13.15
N TRP A 85 14.64 1.97 13.03
CA TRP A 85 13.32 2.35 12.52
C TRP A 85 13.11 1.95 11.05
N LEU A 86 14.07 2.22 10.17
CA LEU A 86 13.96 1.88 8.75
C LEU A 86 14.04 0.37 8.49
N GLU A 87 14.91 -0.35 9.20
CA GLU A 87 14.99 -1.81 9.10
C GLU A 87 13.69 -2.48 9.56
N THR A 88 13.09 -2.00 10.65
CA THR A 88 11.81 -2.54 11.14
C THR A 88 10.63 -2.21 10.23
N THR A 89 10.66 -1.07 9.54
CA THR A 89 9.54 -0.59 8.74
C THR A 89 9.55 -1.14 7.31
N TYR A 90 10.73 -1.28 6.70
CA TYR A 90 10.85 -1.59 5.28
C TYR A 90 11.71 -2.83 4.95
N ALA A 91 12.25 -3.53 5.96
CA ALA A 91 13.17 -4.67 5.81
C ALA A 91 14.42 -4.34 4.95
N HIS A 92 15.56 -4.14 5.61
CA HIS A 92 16.89 -3.89 5.02
C HIS A 92 16.94 -2.75 3.97
N HIS A 93 17.14 -1.52 4.46
CA HIS A 93 17.47 -0.37 3.61
C HIS A 93 18.80 0.27 4.02
N GLU A 94 19.54 0.80 3.05
CA GLU A 94 20.59 1.77 3.34
C GLU A 94 19.96 3.05 3.89
N THR A 95 20.45 3.51 5.04
CA THR A 95 19.88 4.65 5.75
C THR A 95 20.92 5.74 5.89
N ALA A 96 20.47 6.99 5.84
CA ALA A 96 21.29 8.12 6.24
C ALA A 96 20.46 9.08 7.09
N TRP A 97 21.03 9.50 8.20
CA TRP A 97 20.52 10.63 8.96
C TRP A 97 20.88 11.92 8.22
N ASP A 98 19.90 12.76 7.91
CA ASP A 98 20.16 14.08 7.34
C ASP A 98 19.99 15.18 8.39
N LEU A 99 21.01 16.04 8.49
CA LEU A 99 21.04 17.11 9.47
C LEU A 99 20.19 18.32 9.03
N ALA A 100 19.98 18.49 7.71
CA ALA A 100 19.22 19.62 7.17
C ALA A 100 17.70 19.42 7.34
N SER A 101 17.18 18.23 7.06
CA SER A 101 15.77 17.91 7.29
C SER A 101 15.46 17.42 8.70
N ARG A 102 16.48 17.06 9.50
CA ARG A 102 16.34 16.37 10.81
C ARG A 102 15.53 15.08 10.76
N THR A 103 15.52 14.41 9.59
CA THR A 103 14.75 13.20 9.37
C THR A 103 15.61 12.05 8.86
N CYS A 104 15.07 10.84 9.01
CA CYS A 104 15.62 9.63 8.43
C CYS A 104 15.35 9.55 6.93
N ILE A 105 16.42 9.49 6.14
CA ILE A 105 16.33 9.36 4.70
C ILE A 105 16.66 7.92 4.30
N ALA A 106 15.70 7.27 3.65
CA ALA A 106 15.92 5.99 2.98
C ALA A 106 16.72 6.24 1.70
N LYS A 107 17.91 5.64 1.58
CA LYS A 107 18.73 5.71 0.38
C LYS A 107 18.59 4.42 -0.41
N ASN A 108 18.88 4.52 -1.70
CA ASN A 108 19.00 3.36 -2.58
C ASN A 108 17.72 2.49 -2.56
N THR A 109 16.55 3.13 -2.58
CA THR A 109 15.24 2.45 -2.57
C THR A 109 15.08 1.48 -3.75
N ALA A 110 15.94 1.59 -4.77
CA ALA A 110 16.03 0.66 -5.88
C ALA A 110 16.34 -0.80 -5.46
N GLU A 111 17.00 -1.04 -4.33
CA GLU A 111 17.24 -2.40 -3.84
C GLU A 111 15.95 -3.11 -3.42
N ASN A 112 14.92 -2.36 -3.05
CA ASN A 112 13.60 -2.89 -2.70
C ASN A 112 12.72 -3.20 -3.93
N ALA A 113 13.30 -3.14 -5.13
CA ALA A 113 12.58 -3.39 -6.37
C ALA A 113 11.95 -4.80 -6.41
N LEU A 114 12.58 -5.80 -5.81
CA LEU A 114 12.02 -7.16 -5.77
C LEU A 114 10.69 -7.20 -5.02
N ASN A 115 10.57 -6.50 -3.89
CA ASN A 115 9.31 -6.44 -3.15
C ASN A 115 8.25 -5.66 -3.94
N CYS A 116 8.63 -4.53 -4.55
CA CYS A 116 7.73 -3.75 -5.40
C CYS A 116 7.20 -4.56 -6.61
N ILE A 117 8.07 -5.27 -7.32
CA ILE A 117 7.68 -6.14 -8.45
C ILE A 117 6.80 -7.28 -7.95
N THR A 118 7.14 -7.90 -6.82
CA THR A 118 6.37 -8.99 -6.25
C THR A 118 4.96 -8.52 -5.93
N THR A 119 4.81 -7.40 -5.22
CA THR A 119 3.49 -6.84 -4.87
C THR A 119 2.67 -6.51 -6.11
N PHE A 120 3.25 -5.83 -7.09
CA PHE A 120 2.53 -5.50 -8.33
C PHE A 120 2.07 -6.75 -9.09
N VAL A 121 2.95 -7.75 -9.22
CA VAL A 121 2.62 -9.02 -9.87
C VAL A 121 1.51 -9.73 -9.10
N THR A 122 1.57 -9.74 -7.75
CA THR A 122 0.51 -10.34 -6.94
C THR A 122 -0.82 -9.64 -7.13
N ASP A 123 -0.85 -8.32 -7.15
CA ASP A 123 -2.09 -7.55 -7.35
C ASP A 123 -2.66 -7.76 -8.76
N PHE A 124 -1.79 -7.81 -9.77
CA PHE A 124 -2.21 -8.11 -11.13
C PHE A 124 -2.80 -9.53 -11.25
N VAL A 125 -2.17 -10.53 -10.63
CA VAL A 125 -2.68 -11.90 -10.59
C VAL A 125 -4.01 -11.98 -9.83
N LEU A 126 -4.13 -11.29 -8.69
CA LEU A 126 -5.36 -11.22 -7.92
C LEU A 126 -6.49 -10.58 -8.74
N LEU A 127 -6.20 -9.48 -9.44
CA LEU A 127 -7.15 -8.84 -10.36
C LEU A 127 -7.63 -9.77 -11.47
N LEU A 128 -6.70 -10.45 -12.15
CA LEU A 128 -7.04 -11.40 -13.20
C LEU A 128 -7.86 -12.57 -12.65
N SER A 129 -7.53 -13.05 -11.45
CA SER A 129 -8.26 -14.13 -10.79
C SER A 129 -9.70 -13.70 -10.44
N MET A 130 -9.88 -12.48 -9.92
CA MET A 130 -11.20 -11.93 -9.58
C MET A 130 -12.03 -11.70 -10.83
N LEU A 131 -11.47 -11.08 -11.87
CA LEU A 131 -12.14 -10.90 -13.17
C LEU A 131 -12.53 -12.26 -13.78
N SER A 132 -11.63 -13.24 -13.74
CA SER A 132 -11.92 -14.59 -14.23
C SER A 132 -13.03 -15.25 -13.43
N GLY A 133 -13.05 -15.11 -12.10
CA GLY A 133 -14.12 -15.62 -11.23
C GLY A 133 -15.46 -14.97 -11.52
N ILE A 134 -15.48 -13.66 -11.71
CA ILE A 134 -16.66 -12.86 -12.08
C ILE A 134 -17.20 -13.25 -13.45
N LEU A 135 -16.34 -13.52 -14.43
CA LEU A 135 -16.75 -13.96 -15.78
C LEU A 135 -17.24 -15.41 -15.82
N ARG A 136 -16.71 -16.28 -14.96
CA ARG A 136 -17.07 -17.70 -14.91
C ARG A 136 -18.33 -17.99 -14.10
N THR A 137 -18.70 -17.14 -13.14
CA THR A 137 -19.86 -17.39 -12.26
C THR A 137 -21.16 -16.88 -12.87
N LYS A 138 -22.15 -17.77 -13.03
CA LYS A 138 -23.51 -17.42 -13.49
C LYS A 138 -24.38 -16.96 -12.32
N ASN A 139 -24.28 -15.66 -12.07
CA ASN A 139 -25.28 -14.71 -11.54
C ASN A 139 -26.01 -14.99 -10.21
N ASP A 140 -25.53 -14.28 -9.18
CA ASP A 140 -26.37 -13.64 -8.17
C ASP A 140 -26.09 -12.11 -8.26
N GLN A 141 -27.08 -11.29 -8.65
CA GLN A 141 -26.84 -9.90 -9.07
C GLN A 141 -26.24 -9.02 -7.96
N SER A 142 -26.55 -9.33 -6.69
CA SER A 142 -26.06 -8.60 -5.52
C SER A 142 -24.57 -8.89 -5.27
N LEU A 143 -24.20 -10.17 -5.25
CA LEU A 143 -22.82 -10.60 -5.00
C LEU A 143 -21.87 -10.13 -6.10
N TRP A 144 -22.29 -10.20 -7.36
CA TRP A 144 -21.50 -9.73 -8.51
C TRP A 144 -21.17 -8.23 -8.39
N ARG A 145 -22.18 -7.41 -8.03
CA ARG A 145 -22.01 -5.96 -7.84
C ARG A 145 -21.08 -5.63 -6.67
N LEU A 146 -21.15 -6.42 -5.59
CA LEU A 146 -20.29 -6.29 -4.41
C LEU A 146 -18.83 -6.58 -4.78
N LEU A 147 -18.56 -7.74 -5.40
CA LEU A 147 -17.22 -8.16 -5.83
C LEU A 147 -16.60 -7.18 -6.82
N TYR A 148 -17.38 -6.66 -7.77
CA TYR A 148 -16.90 -5.67 -8.73
C TYR A 148 -16.57 -4.33 -8.06
N ARG A 149 -17.50 -3.77 -7.27
CA ARG A 149 -17.33 -2.43 -6.68
C ARG A 149 -16.29 -2.39 -5.58
N GLN A 150 -16.15 -3.46 -4.79
CA GLN A 150 -15.25 -3.49 -3.63
C GLN A 150 -13.95 -4.25 -3.87
N GLY A 151 -13.97 -5.32 -4.66
CA GLY A 151 -12.76 -6.06 -5.02
C GLY A 151 -12.07 -5.43 -6.23
N VAL A 152 -12.67 -5.57 -7.41
CA VAL A 152 -12.03 -5.23 -8.69
C VAL A 152 -11.63 -3.76 -8.78
N VAL A 153 -12.56 -2.84 -8.49
CA VAL A 153 -12.27 -1.39 -8.62
C VAL A 153 -11.15 -0.95 -7.68
N TRP A 154 -11.12 -1.45 -6.45
CA TRP A 154 -10.11 -1.03 -5.47
C TRP A 154 -8.74 -1.65 -5.73
N THR A 155 -8.67 -2.93 -6.09
CA THR A 155 -7.40 -3.54 -6.46
C THR A 155 -6.87 -2.95 -7.77
N ALA A 156 -7.75 -2.57 -8.71
CA ALA A 156 -7.34 -1.85 -9.91
C ALA A 156 -6.76 -0.47 -9.55
N LEU A 157 -7.41 0.27 -8.65
CA LEU A 157 -6.90 1.55 -8.17
C LEU A 157 -5.54 1.39 -7.47
N ALA A 158 -5.35 0.33 -6.68
CA ALA A 158 -4.06 0.01 -6.06
C ALA A 158 -2.98 -0.26 -7.11
N THR A 159 -3.26 -1.12 -8.10
CA THR A 159 -2.29 -1.39 -9.18
C THR A 159 -1.88 -0.13 -9.94
N VAL A 160 -2.81 0.82 -10.15
CA VAL A 160 -2.51 2.10 -10.80
C VAL A 160 -1.62 2.98 -9.92
N ALA A 161 -1.85 2.98 -8.60
CA ALA A 161 -1.03 3.73 -7.65
C ALA A 161 0.42 3.21 -7.56
N GLU A 162 0.66 1.92 -7.86
CA GLU A 162 1.99 1.29 -7.84
C GLU A 162 2.78 1.46 -9.15
N VAL A 163 2.12 1.80 -10.27
CA VAL A 163 2.80 1.99 -11.58
C VAL A 163 3.98 2.97 -11.54
N PRO A 164 3.88 4.15 -10.87
CA PRO A 164 4.99 5.11 -10.81
C PRO A 164 6.28 4.52 -10.20
N GLU A 165 6.16 3.57 -9.27
CA GLU A 165 7.30 2.93 -8.61
C GLU A 165 8.04 1.98 -9.56
N LEU A 166 7.29 1.27 -10.40
CA LEU A 166 7.85 0.35 -11.39
C LEU A 166 8.53 1.06 -12.56
N VAL A 167 8.07 2.26 -12.93
CA VAL A 167 8.63 3.03 -14.04
C VAL A 167 10.14 3.27 -13.85
N ARG A 168 10.59 3.60 -12.63
CA ARG A 168 12.01 3.75 -12.32
C ARG A 168 12.74 2.41 -12.43
N TYR A 169 12.16 1.32 -11.93
CA TYR A 169 12.82 0.02 -12.03
C TYR A 169 13.01 -0.43 -13.48
N PHE A 170 11.99 -0.28 -14.33
CA PHE A 170 12.12 -0.56 -15.76
C PHE A 170 13.14 0.37 -16.44
N SER A 171 13.36 1.59 -15.93
CA SER A 171 14.46 2.47 -16.38
C SER A 171 15.86 1.92 -16.06
N SER A 172 16.02 1.24 -14.92
CA SER A 172 17.28 0.56 -14.55
C SER A 172 17.43 -0.86 -15.12
N ALA A 173 16.33 -1.57 -15.37
CA ALA A 173 16.29 -2.92 -15.93
C ALA A 173 16.33 -2.94 -17.47
N ALA A 174 16.39 -1.77 -18.11
CA ALA A 174 16.51 -1.60 -19.57
C ALA A 174 17.77 -2.25 -20.19
N LEU A 175 18.60 -2.94 -19.41
CA LEU A 175 19.75 -3.70 -19.90
C LEU A 175 19.40 -5.14 -20.32
N LEU A 176 18.24 -5.71 -19.94
CA LEU A 176 17.95 -7.13 -20.19
C LEU A 176 16.80 -7.44 -21.15
N VAL A 177 16.00 -6.45 -21.58
CA VAL A 177 14.90 -6.71 -22.53
C VAL A 177 14.80 -5.61 -23.57
N ASP A 178 15.37 -5.87 -24.75
CA ASP A 178 15.32 -5.04 -25.96
C ASP A 178 13.92 -5.04 -26.61
N THR A 179 12.87 -4.80 -25.83
CA THR A 179 11.49 -4.74 -26.35
C THR A 179 11.15 -3.32 -26.79
N LYS A 180 10.81 -3.18 -28.07
CA LYS A 180 10.21 -1.99 -28.70
C LYS A 180 8.76 -1.74 -28.20
N LEU A 181 8.51 -1.76 -26.90
CA LEU A 181 7.17 -1.49 -26.36
C LEU A 181 7.02 -0.01 -25.92
N PRO A 182 5.77 0.49 -25.83
CA PRO A 182 5.41 1.86 -25.43
C PRO A 182 5.89 2.30 -24.04
N TRP A 183 6.47 1.40 -23.23
CA TRP A 183 7.07 1.74 -21.93
C TRP A 183 8.28 2.69 -22.07
N LYS A 184 8.91 2.78 -23.25
CA LYS A 184 10.03 3.69 -23.51
C LYS A 184 9.73 5.18 -23.30
N ILE A 185 8.47 5.59 -23.28
CA ILE A 185 8.09 7.00 -23.04
C ILE A 185 8.30 7.40 -21.56
N PHE A 186 8.17 6.47 -20.63
CA PHE A 186 8.34 6.73 -19.19
C PHE A 186 9.80 6.53 -18.70
N LEU A 187 10.69 5.99 -19.55
CA LEU A 187 12.06 5.58 -19.16
C LEU A 187 13.06 6.70 -18.89
N ASN A 188 12.68 7.97 -19.10
CA ASN A 188 13.64 9.08 -19.04
C ASN A 188 13.46 9.98 -17.80
N LEU A 189 12.72 9.53 -16.80
CA LEU A 189 12.54 10.27 -15.55
C LEU A 189 13.64 9.89 -14.55
N ASN A 190 14.67 10.73 -14.45
CA ASN A 190 15.67 10.71 -13.39
C ASN A 190 15.03 11.19 -12.06
N LEU A 191 14.12 10.37 -11.52
CA LEU A 191 13.45 10.61 -10.25
C LEU A 191 14.45 10.47 -9.09
N ASN A 192 14.14 11.07 -7.95
CA ASN A 192 14.91 10.93 -6.74
C ASN A 192 14.25 9.89 -5.80
N ASP A 193 14.98 9.34 -4.84
CA ASP A 193 14.46 8.32 -3.89
C ASP A 193 13.10 8.68 -3.23
N PRO A 194 12.84 9.91 -2.73
CA PRO A 194 11.57 10.24 -2.10
C PRO A 194 10.36 10.15 -3.04
N MET A 195 10.52 10.33 -4.35
CA MET A 195 9.39 10.21 -5.28
C MET A 195 8.90 8.77 -5.40
N ASN A 196 9.77 7.78 -5.21
CA ASN A 196 9.38 6.36 -5.22
C ASN A 196 8.55 6.02 -3.98
N LEU A 197 8.82 6.65 -2.85
CA LEU A 197 8.15 6.38 -1.57
C LEU A 197 6.80 7.10 -1.42
N MET A 198 6.52 8.10 -2.26
CA MET A 198 5.35 8.95 -2.12
C MET A 198 4.02 8.21 -2.38
N PHE A 199 4.02 7.24 -3.29
CA PHE A 199 2.83 6.46 -3.65
C PHE A 199 2.64 5.20 -2.82
N GLN A 200 3.70 4.70 -2.21
CA GLN A 200 3.65 3.53 -1.34
C GLN A 200 2.61 3.62 -0.20
N PRO A 201 2.55 4.68 0.63
CA PRO A 201 1.52 4.79 1.67
C PRO A 201 0.11 4.88 1.10
N VAL A 202 -0.03 5.43 -0.12
CA VAL A 202 -1.31 5.52 -0.84
C VAL A 202 -1.77 4.12 -1.25
N ALA A 203 -0.91 3.34 -1.90
CA ALA A 203 -1.20 1.96 -2.31
C ALA A 203 -1.56 1.07 -1.11
N MET A 204 -0.76 1.12 -0.04
CA MET A 204 -1.02 0.36 1.20
C MET A 204 -2.39 0.71 1.82
N THR A 205 -2.75 1.99 1.84
CA THR A 205 -4.03 2.45 2.39
C THR A 205 -5.20 1.94 1.55
N ILE A 206 -5.10 2.06 0.22
CA ILE A 206 -6.12 1.59 -0.73
C ILE A 206 -6.34 0.08 -0.59
N LEU A 207 -5.27 -0.72 -0.57
CA LEU A 207 -5.35 -2.18 -0.44
C LEU A 207 -5.97 -2.62 0.88
N ASN A 208 -5.62 -1.98 2.00
CA ASN A 208 -6.22 -2.34 3.27
C ASN A 208 -7.72 -1.97 3.33
N ILE A 209 -8.11 -0.80 2.78
CA ILE A 209 -9.53 -0.43 2.66
C ILE A 209 -10.29 -1.42 1.78
N ALA A 210 -9.70 -1.82 0.66
CA ALA A 210 -10.25 -2.83 -0.24
C ALA A 210 -10.48 -4.15 0.48
N ALA A 211 -9.43 -4.69 1.12
CA ALA A 211 -9.47 -5.96 1.82
C ALA A 211 -10.47 -5.94 2.97
N THR A 212 -10.51 -4.84 3.74
CA THR A 212 -11.39 -4.73 4.90
C THR A 212 -12.87 -4.69 4.51
N ARG A 213 -13.21 -3.86 3.52
CA ARG A 213 -14.59 -3.74 3.03
C ARG A 213 -15.04 -5.03 2.34
N LEU A 214 -14.21 -5.59 1.46
CA LEU A 214 -14.49 -6.84 0.77
C LEU A 214 -14.73 -7.99 1.74
N TYR A 215 -13.87 -8.16 2.75
CA TYR A 215 -14.01 -9.22 3.75
C TYR A 215 -15.32 -9.09 4.54
N ARG A 216 -15.62 -7.88 5.02
CA ARG A 216 -16.82 -7.61 5.82
C ARG A 216 -18.09 -7.87 5.02
N ASP A 217 -18.14 -7.37 3.78
CA ASP A 217 -19.35 -7.42 2.98
C ASP A 217 -19.60 -8.84 2.45
N LEU A 218 -18.54 -9.62 2.16
CA LEU A 218 -18.65 -11.05 1.92
C LEU A 218 -19.14 -11.82 3.14
N ALA A 219 -18.63 -11.49 4.34
CA ALA A 219 -19.06 -12.15 5.57
C ALA A 219 -20.51 -11.85 5.92
N LEU A 220 -21.01 -10.65 5.61
CA LEU A 220 -22.42 -10.28 5.73
C LEU A 220 -23.29 -11.05 4.75
N SER A 221 -22.88 -11.10 3.47
CA SER A 221 -23.61 -11.80 2.41
C SER A 221 -23.68 -13.32 2.65
N ALA A 222 -22.67 -13.90 3.29
CA ALA A 222 -22.64 -15.31 3.65
C ALA A 222 -23.44 -15.66 4.91
N SER A 223 -24.03 -14.67 5.61
CA SER A 223 -24.82 -14.90 6.81
C SER A 223 -26.31 -15.09 6.45
N PRO A 224 -26.96 -16.18 6.90
CA PRO A 224 -28.31 -16.55 6.46
C PRO A 224 -29.42 -15.58 6.90
N ASN A 225 -29.11 -14.60 7.76
CA ASN A 225 -30.10 -13.67 8.32
C ASN A 225 -30.18 -12.33 7.56
N SER A 226 -29.66 -12.25 6.33
CA SER A 226 -29.52 -10.99 5.58
C SER A 226 -30.37 -10.90 4.30
N MET A 227 -31.23 -11.88 4.02
CA MET A 227 -32.30 -11.69 3.03
C MET A 227 -33.54 -11.13 3.74
N PRO A 228 -34.00 -9.91 3.42
CA PRO A 228 -35.36 -9.49 3.75
C PRO A 228 -36.40 -10.34 3.01
#